data_AF-A0A1Y1N6L5-F1
#
_entry.id   AF-A0A1Y1N6L5-F1
#
_cell.length_a   1.000
_cell.length_b   1.000
_cell.length_c   1.000
_cell.angle_alpha   90.00
_cell.angle_beta   90.00
_cell.angle_gamma   90.00
#
_symmetry.space_group_name_H-M   'P 1'
#
loop_
_entity.id
_entity.type
_entity.pdbx_description
1 polymer ?
#
loop_
_entity_poly.entity_id
_entity_poly.type
_entity_poly.pdbx_seq_one_letter_code
_entity_poly.pdbx_strand_id
1 'polypeptide(L)'
;MINILGGADPDSHLPLVEKAKSMYGSRTAVYVHLYGKESKPSRKIGHITVTGFGSITDLEAFAQPLLKMVDAIRQERLQASSKALRVQAAPTPGKPKVAKGNPLVLVTMGSDSDLPVLKAGIDILNQFGVPWEVDITSAHRTPAKMAQVATDAADRGIKVIIAAAGGAAHLPGMLAAYTPLPVIGVPVKATHLDGLDSLLSIVQMPVCNIWSSFSCMHVPITAWPLTLQSAVCQLQPWQSTIPLMLPCSPSDFLAPLFPIYWKR
;
A
#
# COMPACT_ATOMS: atom_id res chain seq x y z
N MET A 1 26.43 -2.55 -19.62
CA MET A 1 25.10 -3.18 -19.86
C MET A 1 24.03 -2.12 -19.61
N ILE A 2 23.04 -2.03 -20.49
CA ILE A 2 21.96 -1.03 -20.43
C ILE A 2 20.63 -1.77 -20.28
N ASN A 3 19.81 -1.40 -19.29
CA ASN A 3 18.51 -2.02 -19.09
C ASN A 3 17.47 -1.41 -20.04
N ILE A 4 16.65 -2.26 -20.67
CA ILE A 4 15.47 -1.83 -21.42
C ILE A 4 14.28 -1.88 -20.46
N LEU A 5 13.72 -0.72 -20.16
CA LEU A 5 12.53 -0.57 -19.32
C LEU A 5 11.33 -0.17 -20.17
N GLY A 6 10.14 -0.65 -19.81
CA GLY A 6 8.90 -0.19 -20.43
C GLY A 6 8.70 1.30 -20.18
N GLY A 7 8.23 2.00 -21.23
CA GLY A 7 7.98 3.43 -21.28
C GLY A 7 6.58 3.82 -20.80
N ALA A 8 6.12 5.01 -21.20
CA ALA A 8 4.75 5.46 -20.91
C ALA A 8 3.74 4.70 -21.79
N ASP A 9 4.11 4.46 -23.05
CA ASP A 9 3.35 3.66 -24.00
C ASP A 9 3.95 2.26 -24.13
N PRO A 10 3.15 1.25 -24.55
CA PRO A 10 3.63 -0.12 -24.76
C PRO A 10 4.84 -0.17 -25.71
N ASP A 11 4.86 0.68 -26.73
CA ASP A 11 5.83 0.64 -27.84
C ASP A 11 7.03 1.58 -27.68
N SER A 12 7.11 2.36 -26.59
CA SER A 12 8.18 3.36 -26.40
C SER A 12 9.61 2.79 -26.45
N HIS A 13 9.77 1.47 -26.26
CA HIS A 13 11.05 0.78 -26.25
C HIS A 13 11.52 0.30 -27.64
N LEU A 14 10.64 0.26 -28.64
CA LEU A 14 10.98 -0.23 -29.99
C LEU A 14 12.07 0.59 -30.68
N PRO A 15 12.05 1.95 -30.67
CA PRO A 15 13.09 2.75 -31.32
C PRO A 15 14.47 2.54 -30.70
N LEU A 16 14.53 2.32 -29.38
CA LEU A 16 15.77 1.99 -28.67
C LEU A 16 16.34 0.64 -29.14
N VAL A 17 15.49 -0.37 -29.30
CA VAL A 17 15.87 -1.70 -29.77
C VAL A 17 16.36 -1.66 -31.21
N GLU A 18 15.66 -0.94 -32.09
CA GLU A 18 16.06 -0.76 -33.49
C GLU A 18 17.40 -0.03 -33.59
N LYS A 19 17.58 1.04 -32.82
CA LYS A 19 18.85 1.77 -32.78
C LYS A 19 20.00 0.87 -32.34
N ALA A 20 19.80 0.10 -31.28
CA ALA A 20 20.80 -0.84 -30.78
C ALA A 20 21.17 -1.91 -31.82
N LYS A 21 20.18 -2.44 -32.55
CA LYS A 21 20.40 -3.39 -33.66
C LYS A 21 21.08 -2.76 -34.88
N SER A 22 20.98 -1.45 -35.07
CA SER A 22 21.66 -0.74 -36.16
C SER A 22 23.10 -0.32 -35.81
N MET A 23 23.49 -0.39 -34.54
CA MET A 23 24.80 0.04 -34.07
C MET A 23 25.82 -1.09 -34.25
N TYR A 24 26.72 -0.89 -35.20
CA TYR A 24 27.87 -1.76 -35.43
C TYR A 24 29.15 -0.94 -35.38
N GLY A 25 30.15 -1.41 -34.65
CA GLY A 25 31.50 -0.84 -34.65
C GLY A 25 32.50 -1.87 -35.15
N SER A 26 33.60 -1.42 -35.75
CA SER A 26 34.68 -2.31 -36.21
C SER A 26 35.32 -3.14 -35.09
N ARG A 27 35.24 -2.66 -33.84
CA ARG A 27 35.77 -3.33 -32.63
C ARG A 27 34.75 -3.42 -31.49
N THR A 28 33.47 -3.17 -31.79
CA THR A 28 32.40 -3.08 -30.80
C THR A 28 31.16 -3.81 -31.30
N ALA A 29 30.67 -4.75 -30.50
CA ALA A 29 29.47 -5.53 -30.75
C ALA A 29 28.36 -5.16 -29.76
N VAL A 30 27.12 -5.10 -30.28
CA VAL A 30 25.92 -4.81 -29.50
C VAL A 30 24.98 -6.01 -29.56
N TYR A 31 24.63 -6.54 -28.40
CA TYR A 31 23.69 -7.64 -28.25
C TYR A 31 22.43 -7.16 -27.55
N VAL A 32 21.28 -7.45 -28.15
CA VAL A 32 19.97 -7.08 -27.57
C VAL A 32 19.25 -8.36 -27.13
N HIS A 33 18.85 -8.40 -25.87
CA HIS A 33 18.10 -9.50 -25.29
C HIS A 33 16.76 -9.00 -24.75
N LEU A 34 15.67 -9.44 -25.38
CA LEU A 34 14.30 -9.19 -24.93
C LEU A 34 13.75 -10.41 -24.21
N TYR A 35 12.96 -10.20 -23.15
CA TYR A 35 12.44 -11.25 -22.30
C TYR A 35 11.03 -11.73 -22.68
N GLY A 36 10.46 -11.23 -23.78
CA GLY A 36 9.09 -11.54 -24.20
C GLY A 36 8.02 -11.09 -23.19
N LYS A 37 8.35 -10.11 -22.33
CA LYS A 37 7.43 -9.56 -21.33
C LYS A 37 6.66 -8.39 -21.92
N GLU A 38 5.41 -8.26 -21.50
CA GLU A 38 4.58 -7.09 -21.80
C GLU A 38 5.24 -5.80 -21.28
N SER A 39 5.17 -4.73 -22.09
CA SER A 39 5.74 -3.42 -21.77
C SER A 39 4.84 -2.66 -20.80
N LYS A 40 5.22 -2.65 -19.52
CA LYS A 40 4.59 -1.85 -18.46
C LYS A 40 5.55 -0.77 -17.96
N PRO A 41 5.07 0.41 -17.52
CA PRO A 41 5.94 1.46 -17.01
C PRO A 41 6.92 0.96 -15.96
N SER A 42 8.22 1.19 -16.19
CA SER A 42 9.32 0.78 -15.29
C SER A 42 9.52 -0.72 -15.11
N ARG A 43 8.80 -1.56 -15.85
CA ARG A 43 9.08 -3.00 -15.92
C ARG A 43 10.32 -3.25 -16.77
N LYS A 44 11.26 -4.04 -16.27
CA LYS A 44 12.40 -4.51 -17.07
C LYS A 44 11.93 -5.57 -18.08
N ILE A 45 12.02 -5.22 -19.36
CA ILE A 45 11.57 -6.05 -20.48
C ILE A 45 12.75 -6.62 -21.30
N GLY A 46 13.95 -6.13 -21.07
CA GLY A 46 15.17 -6.65 -21.69
C GLY A 46 16.42 -5.94 -21.22
N HIS A 47 17.52 -6.20 -21.92
CA HIS A 47 18.78 -5.50 -21.74
C HIS A 47 19.59 -5.48 -23.04
N ILE A 48 20.50 -4.51 -23.13
CA ILE A 48 21.46 -4.34 -24.20
C ILE A 48 22.86 -4.49 -23.60
N THR A 49 23.65 -5.35 -24.22
CA THR A 49 25.04 -5.61 -23.84
C THR A 49 25.93 -5.08 -24.94
N VAL A 50 26.70 -4.04 -24.62
CA VAL A 50 27.73 -3.48 -25.49
C VAL A 50 29.07 -4.07 -25.05
N THR A 51 29.79 -4.67 -25.98
CA THR A 51 31.10 -5.30 -25.76
C THR A 51 32.08 -4.81 -26.80
N GLY A 52 33.35 -4.68 -26.45
CA GLY A 52 34.37 -4.27 -27.40
C GLY A 52 35.77 -4.42 -26.82
N PHE A 53 36.76 -4.30 -27.69
CA PHE A 53 38.18 -4.47 -27.34
C PHE A 53 38.87 -3.14 -26.97
N GLY A 54 38.11 -2.06 -26.80
CA GLY A 54 38.61 -0.72 -26.44
C GLY A 54 38.61 -0.47 -24.93
N SER A 55 38.98 0.74 -24.54
CA SER A 55 38.87 1.16 -23.13
C SER A 55 37.40 1.31 -22.72
N ILE A 56 37.14 1.33 -21.41
CA ILE A 56 35.77 1.52 -20.91
C ILE A 56 35.19 2.89 -21.34
N THR A 57 36.03 3.91 -21.43
CA THR A 57 35.66 5.25 -21.88
C THR A 57 35.19 5.25 -23.34
N ASP A 58 35.86 4.48 -24.21
CA ASP A 58 35.47 4.36 -25.62
C ASP A 58 34.12 3.64 -25.76
N LEU A 59 33.89 2.62 -24.92
CA LEU A 59 32.62 1.89 -24.85
C LEU A 59 31.48 2.77 -24.32
N GLU A 60 31.75 3.61 -23.32
CA GLU A 60 30.79 4.59 -22.81
C GLU A 60 30.44 5.63 -23.87
N ALA A 61 31.44 6.20 -24.54
CA ALA A 61 31.25 7.14 -25.65
C ALA A 61 30.42 6.52 -26.79
N PHE A 62 30.69 5.26 -27.13
CA PHE A 62 29.90 4.52 -28.12
C PHE A 62 28.46 4.28 -27.64
N ALA A 63 28.24 4.02 -26.36
CA ALA A 63 26.93 3.74 -25.78
C ALA A 63 26.07 4.99 -25.50
N GLN A 64 26.65 6.20 -25.53
CA GLN A 64 25.96 7.47 -25.25
C GLN A 64 24.62 7.66 -25.99
N PRO A 65 24.50 7.34 -27.29
CA PRO A 65 23.22 7.47 -28.00
C PRO A 65 22.11 6.61 -27.39
N LEU A 66 22.44 5.40 -26.92
CA LEU A 66 21.48 4.50 -26.29
C LEU A 66 21.08 5.00 -24.90
N LEU A 67 22.05 5.51 -24.13
CA LEU A 67 21.79 6.09 -22.81
C LEU A 67 20.84 7.29 -22.90
N LYS A 68 21.06 8.19 -23.88
CA LYS A 68 20.16 9.33 -24.12
C LYS A 68 18.73 8.91 -24.44
N MET A 69 18.54 7.85 -25.21
CA MET A 69 17.22 7.31 -25.51
C MET A 69 16.55 6.68 -24.29
N VAL A 70 17.31 5.94 -23.46
CA VAL A 70 16.81 5.39 -22.19
C VAL A 70 16.38 6.51 -21.24
N ASP A 71 17.15 7.59 -21.17
CA ASP A 71 16.81 8.76 -20.38
C ASP A 71 15.58 9.48 -20.93
N ALA A 72 15.42 9.59 -22.25
CA ALA A 72 14.21 10.13 -22.87
C ALA A 72 12.96 9.32 -22.47
N ILE A 73 13.01 7.99 -22.57
CA ILE A 73 11.91 7.09 -22.15
C ILE A 73 11.64 7.23 -20.64
N ARG A 74 12.68 7.46 -19.82
CA ARG A 74 12.51 7.78 -18.40
C ARG A 74 11.81 9.12 -18.20
N GLN A 75 12.21 10.16 -18.92
CA GLN A 75 11.59 11.48 -18.79
C GLN A 75 10.14 11.48 -19.28
N GLU A 76 9.84 10.80 -20.38
CA GLU A 76 8.46 10.62 -20.87
C GLU A 76 7.58 9.96 -19.82
N ARG A 77 8.07 8.93 -19.11
CA ARG A 77 7.34 8.33 -17.99
C ARG A 77 7.11 9.30 -16.86
N LEU A 78 8.14 10.02 -16.43
CA LEU A 78 8.01 11.00 -15.36
C LEU A 78 7.02 12.10 -15.76
N GLN A 79 7.05 12.54 -17.02
CA GLN A 79 6.12 13.52 -17.57
C GLN A 79 4.70 12.96 -17.66
N ALA A 80 4.50 11.74 -18.16
CA ALA A 80 3.20 11.08 -18.24
C ALA A 80 2.60 10.82 -16.84
N SER A 81 3.42 10.38 -15.88
CA SER A 81 3.02 10.28 -14.47
C SER A 81 2.70 11.66 -13.89
N SER A 82 3.49 12.70 -14.19
CA SER A 82 3.21 14.07 -13.75
C SER A 82 1.98 14.69 -14.43
N LYS A 83 1.66 14.26 -15.65
CA LYS A 83 0.47 14.67 -16.41
C LYS A 83 -0.78 13.95 -15.91
N ALA A 84 -0.65 12.67 -15.56
CA ALA A 84 -1.68 11.91 -14.85
C ALA A 84 -1.89 12.46 -13.42
N LEU A 85 -0.84 12.96 -12.76
CA LEU A 85 -0.91 13.68 -11.49
C LEU A 85 -1.43 15.12 -11.63
N ARG A 86 -1.24 15.76 -12.81
CA ARG A 86 -1.94 16.99 -13.22
C ARG A 86 -3.36 16.65 -13.67
N VAL A 87 -4.16 16.21 -12.71
CA VAL A 87 -5.60 16.46 -12.78
C VAL A 87 -5.81 17.98 -12.81
N GLN A 88 -6.76 18.44 -13.64
CA GLN A 88 -7.30 19.82 -13.64
C GLN A 88 -7.36 20.35 -12.20
N ALA A 89 -6.92 21.60 -11.99
CA ALA A 89 -6.92 22.35 -10.71
C ALA A 89 -7.20 21.48 -9.49
N ALA A 90 -6.15 21.13 -8.73
CA ALA A 90 -6.20 20.30 -7.51
C ALA A 90 -7.60 20.28 -6.91
N PRO A 91 -8.32 19.14 -6.89
CA PRO A 91 -9.60 19.11 -6.23
C PRO A 91 -9.32 19.59 -4.81
N THR A 92 -9.96 20.70 -4.42
CA THR A 92 -10.07 21.16 -3.04
C THR A 92 -10.18 19.92 -2.17
N PRO A 93 -9.39 19.78 -1.08
CA PRO A 93 -9.22 18.52 -0.35
C PRO A 93 -10.55 17.80 -0.29
N GLY A 94 -10.68 16.75 -1.11
CA GLY A 94 -11.97 16.13 -1.34
C GLY A 94 -12.48 15.71 0.02
N LYS A 95 -13.62 16.26 0.44
CA LYS A 95 -14.25 15.88 1.71
C LYS A 95 -14.18 14.35 1.80
N PRO A 96 -13.73 13.77 2.93
CA PRO A 96 -13.73 12.33 3.11
C PRO A 96 -15.08 11.79 2.65
N LYS A 97 -15.10 10.65 1.95
CA LYS A 97 -16.38 10.02 1.59
C LYS A 97 -17.04 9.55 2.88
N VAL A 98 -17.90 10.41 3.43
CA VAL A 98 -18.65 10.18 4.67
C VAL A 98 -19.87 9.32 4.34
N ALA A 99 -19.99 8.14 4.95
CA ALA A 99 -21.29 7.49 5.08
C ALA A 99 -22.18 8.33 6.01
N LYS A 100 -23.46 8.54 5.67
CA LYS A 100 -24.39 9.46 6.37
C LYS A 100 -24.35 9.27 7.91
N GLY A 101 -23.73 10.22 8.62
CA GLY A 101 -23.59 10.23 10.08
C GLY A 101 -22.23 10.77 10.53
N ASN A 102 -22.05 11.03 11.83
CA ASN A 102 -20.72 11.30 12.37
C ASN A 102 -19.92 9.98 12.35
N PRO A 103 -18.75 9.90 11.69
CA PRO A 103 -18.04 8.62 11.53
C PRO A 103 -17.60 8.08 12.89
N LEU A 104 -17.80 6.78 13.11
CA LEU A 104 -17.30 6.06 14.29
C LEU A 104 -16.05 5.26 13.96
N VAL A 105 -15.83 4.91 12.69
CA VAL A 105 -14.66 4.13 12.25
C VAL A 105 -13.88 4.92 11.21
N LEU A 106 -12.59 5.12 11.47
CA LEU A 106 -11.65 5.67 10.48
C LEU A 106 -10.96 4.51 9.77
N VAL A 107 -11.18 4.39 8.47
CA VAL A 107 -10.47 3.45 7.60
C VAL A 107 -9.37 4.21 6.89
N THR A 108 -8.11 3.78 7.02
CA THR A 108 -6.98 4.43 6.38
C THR A 108 -6.02 3.46 5.71
N MET A 109 -5.34 3.95 4.67
CA MET A 109 -4.44 3.16 3.85
C MET A 109 -3.29 3.98 3.30
N GLY A 110 -2.17 3.30 3.06
CA GLY A 110 -0.95 3.89 2.53
C GLY A 110 -1.09 4.34 1.07
N SER A 111 -1.84 3.58 0.26
CA SER A 111 -2.12 3.90 -1.14
C SER A 111 -3.54 3.48 -1.55
N ASP A 112 -4.05 4.13 -2.60
CA ASP A 112 -5.27 3.75 -3.32
C ASP A 112 -5.30 2.29 -3.80
N SER A 113 -4.14 1.70 -4.10
CA SER A 113 -4.00 0.29 -4.45
C SER A 113 -4.44 -0.68 -3.35
N ASP A 114 -4.52 -0.23 -2.10
CA ASP A 114 -4.90 -1.04 -0.95
C ASP A 114 -6.43 -1.07 -0.73
N LEU A 115 -7.16 -0.15 -1.36
CA LEU A 115 -8.62 -0.03 -1.24
C LEU A 115 -9.39 -1.32 -1.61
N PRO A 116 -9.00 -2.10 -2.65
CA PRO A 116 -9.67 -3.36 -2.96
C PRO A 116 -9.63 -4.38 -1.82
N VAL A 117 -8.59 -4.36 -0.99
CA VAL A 117 -8.45 -5.26 0.17
C VAL A 117 -9.38 -4.82 1.31
N LEU A 118 -9.51 -3.51 1.51
CA LEU A 118 -10.37 -2.93 2.55
C LEU A 118 -11.87 -3.00 2.22
N LYS A 119 -12.23 -3.21 0.95
CA LYS A 119 -13.63 -3.24 0.50
C LYS A 119 -14.48 -4.24 1.30
N ALA A 120 -13.95 -5.44 1.55
CA ALA A 120 -14.67 -6.45 2.34
C ALA A 120 -14.98 -5.97 3.77
N GLY A 121 -14.07 -5.24 4.41
CA GLY A 121 -14.31 -4.64 5.72
C GLY A 121 -15.35 -3.51 5.67
N ILE A 122 -15.25 -2.65 4.66
CA ILE A 122 -16.23 -1.57 4.43
C ILE A 122 -17.63 -2.13 4.18
N ASP A 123 -17.75 -3.18 3.39
CA ASP A 123 -19.02 -3.84 3.10
C ASP A 123 -19.67 -4.41 4.37
N ILE A 124 -18.87 -4.97 5.28
CA ILE A 124 -19.36 -5.42 6.58
C ILE A 124 -19.80 -4.24 7.47
N LEU A 125 -19.03 -3.15 7.51
CA LEU A 125 -19.44 -1.93 8.25
C LEU A 125 -20.77 -1.37 7.72
N ASN A 126 -20.98 -1.41 6.39
CA ASN A 126 -22.24 -1.03 5.76
C ASN A 126 -23.38 -1.97 6.16
N GLN A 127 -23.14 -3.29 6.20
CA GLN A 127 -24.15 -4.28 6.61
C GLN A 127 -24.61 -4.05 8.05
N PHE A 128 -23.69 -3.68 8.94
CA PHE A 128 -24.01 -3.37 10.34
C PHE A 128 -24.50 -1.93 10.56
N GLY A 129 -24.54 -1.09 9.52
CA GLY A 129 -24.96 0.31 9.65
C GLY A 129 -24.00 1.17 10.47
N VAL A 130 -22.72 0.79 10.57
CA VAL A 130 -21.70 1.56 11.29
C VAL A 130 -21.18 2.68 10.39
N PRO A 131 -21.30 3.96 10.77
CA PRO A 131 -20.79 5.06 9.97
C PRO A 131 -19.26 5.06 9.98
N TRP A 132 -18.66 5.17 8.80
CA TRP A 132 -17.22 5.13 8.61
C TRP A 132 -16.77 6.26 7.70
N GLU A 133 -15.48 6.55 7.78
CA GLU A 133 -14.78 7.44 6.85
C GLU A 133 -13.54 6.76 6.29
N VAL A 134 -13.14 7.16 5.09
CA VAL A 134 -11.90 6.70 4.46
C VAL A 134 -10.96 7.87 4.25
N ASP A 135 -9.70 7.75 4.68
CA ASP A 135 -8.63 8.69 4.38
C ASP A 135 -7.35 7.98 3.91
N ILE A 136 -6.60 8.61 3.01
CA ILE A 136 -5.30 8.10 2.54
C ILE A 136 -4.21 8.79 3.34
N THR A 137 -3.52 8.02 4.19
CA THR A 137 -2.40 8.48 5.00
C THR A 137 -1.25 7.49 4.90
N SER A 138 -0.02 7.99 4.76
CA SER A 138 1.15 7.14 4.53
C SER A 138 2.20 7.42 5.59
N ALA A 139 2.59 6.39 6.32
CA ALA A 139 3.67 6.47 7.31
C ALA A 139 5.01 6.89 6.70
N HIS A 140 5.24 6.58 5.42
CA HIS A 140 6.52 6.88 4.76
C HIS A 140 6.48 8.17 3.92
N ARG A 141 5.32 8.51 3.34
CA ARG A 141 5.20 9.67 2.42
C ARG A 141 4.61 10.90 3.09
N THR A 142 3.67 10.72 4.01
CA THR A 142 2.92 11.80 4.68
C THR A 142 2.86 11.61 6.20
N PRO A 143 4.02 11.44 6.88
CA PRO A 143 4.05 11.10 8.31
C PRO A 143 3.40 12.17 9.21
N ALA A 144 3.58 13.45 8.88
CA ALA A 144 2.97 14.55 9.64
C ALA A 144 1.43 14.53 9.56
N LYS A 145 0.87 14.29 8.37
CA LYS A 145 -0.59 14.13 8.18
C LYS A 145 -1.10 12.93 8.98
N MET A 146 -0.41 11.80 8.88
CA MET A 146 -0.78 10.57 9.61
C MET A 146 -0.82 10.81 11.13
N ALA A 147 0.19 11.45 11.69
CA ALA A 147 0.24 11.76 13.13
C ALA A 147 -0.90 12.68 13.55
N GLN A 148 -1.19 13.71 12.75
CA GLN A 148 -2.30 14.62 13.00
C GLN A 148 -3.65 13.88 12.95
N VAL A 149 -3.89 13.08 11.91
CA VAL A 149 -5.13 12.29 11.77
C VAL A 149 -5.34 11.36 12.96
N ALA A 150 -4.29 10.72 13.47
CA ALA A 150 -4.35 9.83 14.62
C ALA A 150 -4.64 10.59 15.93
N THR A 151 -3.99 11.73 16.13
CA THR A 151 -4.16 12.56 17.34
C THR A 151 -5.57 13.14 17.40
N ASP A 152 -6.07 13.66 16.27
CA ASP A 152 -7.39 14.30 16.19
C ASP A 152 -8.54 13.28 16.18
N ALA A 153 -8.27 11.99 15.94
CA ALA A 153 -9.32 10.98 15.75
C ALA A 153 -10.28 10.86 16.94
N ALA A 154 -9.76 10.86 18.17
CA ALA A 154 -10.59 10.74 19.37
C ALA A 154 -11.53 11.93 19.54
N ASP A 155 -11.03 13.15 19.31
CA ASP A 155 -11.80 14.40 19.40
C ASP A 155 -12.88 14.49 18.31
N ARG A 156 -12.63 13.87 17.16
CA ARG A 156 -13.61 13.77 16.06
C ARG A 156 -14.73 12.76 16.34
N GLY A 157 -14.65 12.01 17.44
CA GLY A 157 -15.64 11.01 17.82
C GLY A 157 -15.39 9.61 17.22
N ILE A 158 -14.24 9.40 16.57
CA ILE A 158 -13.82 8.09 16.09
C ILE A 158 -13.61 7.16 17.29
N LYS A 159 -14.03 5.91 17.15
CA LYS A 159 -13.93 4.86 18.17
C LYS A 159 -12.90 3.80 17.80
N VAL A 160 -12.71 3.52 16.51
CA VAL A 160 -11.78 2.50 16.03
C VAL A 160 -11.11 2.99 14.75
N ILE A 161 -9.82 2.69 14.60
CA ILE A 161 -9.06 2.94 13.38
C ILE A 161 -8.74 1.59 12.71
N ILE A 162 -9.04 1.46 11.43
CA ILE A 162 -8.68 0.30 10.60
C ILE A 162 -7.61 0.78 9.61
N ALA A 163 -6.42 0.21 9.67
CA ALA A 163 -5.27 0.67 8.89
C ALA A 163 -4.71 -0.46 8.01
N ALA A 164 -4.70 -0.27 6.69
CA ALA A 164 -4.11 -1.22 5.74
C ALA A 164 -2.72 -0.77 5.27
N ALA A 165 -1.76 -1.70 5.27
CA ALA A 165 -0.43 -1.47 4.71
C ALA A 165 0.23 -2.77 4.22
N GLY A 166 1.09 -2.65 3.21
CA GLY A 166 1.82 -3.76 2.61
C GLY A 166 3.34 -3.57 2.66
N GLY A 167 4.09 -4.69 2.65
CA GLY A 167 5.55 -4.70 2.69
C GLY A 167 6.07 -4.38 4.09
N ALA A 168 6.88 -3.32 4.19
CA ALA A 168 7.27 -2.72 5.48
C ALA A 168 6.09 -1.92 6.07
N ALA A 169 5.09 -2.65 6.57
CA ALA A 169 3.76 -2.13 6.89
C ALA A 169 3.70 -1.37 8.22
N HIS A 170 4.27 -0.16 8.27
CA HIS A 170 4.39 0.63 9.51
C HIS A 170 3.14 1.46 9.87
N LEU A 171 2.18 1.61 8.94
CA LEU A 171 1.02 2.50 9.16
C LEU A 171 0.24 2.15 10.44
N PRO A 172 -0.15 0.88 10.71
CA PRO A 172 -0.95 0.57 11.89
C PRO A 172 -0.18 0.83 13.19
N GLY A 173 1.09 0.41 13.27
CA GLY A 173 1.92 0.60 14.46
C GLY A 173 2.19 2.07 14.75
N MET A 174 2.44 2.88 13.72
CA MET A 174 2.63 4.32 13.90
C MET A 174 1.34 5.03 14.32
N LEU A 175 0.18 4.66 13.77
CA LEU A 175 -1.11 5.22 14.20
C LEU A 175 -1.38 4.90 15.67
N ALA A 176 -1.15 3.65 16.09
CA ALA A 176 -1.31 3.23 17.49
C ALA A 176 -0.42 4.02 18.46
N ALA A 177 0.75 4.50 18.01
CA ALA A 177 1.63 5.32 18.83
C ALA A 177 1.12 6.76 19.03
N TYR A 178 0.25 7.27 18.16
CA TYR A 178 -0.26 8.66 18.19
C TYR A 178 -1.70 8.77 18.70
N THR A 179 -2.35 7.66 19.04
CA THR A 179 -3.77 7.67 19.43
C THR A 179 -4.04 6.69 20.58
N PRO A 180 -4.92 7.04 21.54
CA PRO A 180 -5.38 6.09 22.54
C PRO A 180 -6.45 5.13 21.99
N LEU A 181 -6.94 5.36 20.78
CA LEU A 181 -7.98 4.53 20.17
C LEU A 181 -7.43 3.15 19.76
N PRO A 182 -8.27 2.10 19.77
CA PRO A 182 -7.88 0.80 19.23
C PRO A 182 -7.58 0.90 17.73
N VAL A 183 -6.43 0.36 17.33
CA VAL A 183 -5.99 0.31 15.93
C VAL A 183 -5.96 -1.14 15.45
N ILE A 184 -6.70 -1.43 14.38
CA ILE A 184 -6.76 -2.73 13.71
C ILE A 184 -5.88 -2.67 12.47
N GLY A 185 -4.79 -3.43 12.48
CA GLY A 185 -3.87 -3.52 11.33
C GLY A 185 -4.32 -4.59 10.32
N VAL A 186 -4.38 -4.22 9.04
CA VAL A 186 -4.71 -5.11 7.92
C VAL A 186 -3.46 -5.34 7.08
N PRO A 187 -2.86 -6.55 7.11
CA PRO A 187 -1.70 -6.84 6.28
C PRO A 187 -2.13 -6.98 4.82
N VAL A 188 -1.62 -6.10 3.96
CA VAL A 188 -1.83 -6.17 2.51
C VAL A 188 -0.75 -7.03 1.87
N LYS A 189 -1.13 -7.91 0.94
CA LYS A 189 -0.20 -8.81 0.26
C LYS A 189 0.82 -8.02 -0.59
N ALA A 190 2.09 -8.07 -0.21
CA ALA A 190 3.20 -7.51 -0.97
C ALA A 190 3.64 -8.44 -2.11
N THR A 191 4.41 -7.91 -3.07
CA THR A 191 4.75 -8.62 -4.33
C THR A 191 5.67 -9.84 -4.16
N HIS A 192 6.59 -9.82 -3.18
CA HIS A 192 7.69 -10.79 -3.12
C HIS A 192 7.58 -11.82 -2.00
N LEU A 193 6.89 -11.49 -0.90
CA LEU A 193 6.82 -12.32 0.32
C LEU A 193 5.39 -12.73 0.68
N ASP A 194 4.47 -12.67 -0.29
CA ASP A 194 3.06 -13.07 -0.13
C ASP A 194 2.33 -12.42 1.07
N GLY A 195 2.83 -11.29 1.57
CA GLY A 195 2.27 -10.58 2.73
C GLY A 195 2.79 -11.06 4.09
N LEU A 196 3.75 -11.99 4.13
CA LEU A 196 4.43 -12.37 5.37
C LEU A 196 5.21 -11.19 5.98
N ASP A 197 5.83 -10.38 5.13
CA ASP A 197 6.45 -9.11 5.49
C ASP A 197 5.46 -8.13 6.13
N SER A 198 4.30 -7.94 5.50
CA SER A 198 3.23 -7.10 6.04
C SER A 198 2.72 -7.63 7.38
N LEU A 199 2.50 -8.94 7.48
CA LEU A 199 2.03 -9.59 8.69
C LEU A 199 3.03 -9.38 9.83
N LEU A 200 4.30 -9.70 9.61
CA LEU A 200 5.34 -9.56 10.64
C LEU A 200 5.58 -8.11 11.04
N SER A 201 5.48 -7.16 10.09
CA SER A 201 5.61 -5.73 10.37
C SER A 201 4.49 -5.18 11.26
N ILE A 202 3.30 -5.77 11.17
CA ILE A 202 2.13 -5.35 11.94
C ILE A 202 2.05 -6.11 13.28
N VAL A 203 2.32 -7.41 13.28
CA VAL A 203 2.05 -8.29 14.44
C VAL A 203 3.12 -8.24 15.52
N GLN A 204 4.35 -7.89 15.15
CA GLN A 204 5.50 -7.91 16.06
C GLN A 204 5.69 -6.57 16.78
N MET A 205 4.60 -5.85 17.07
CA MET A 205 4.68 -4.64 17.89
C MET A 205 5.22 -4.99 19.28
N PRO A 206 6.24 -4.27 19.78
CA PRO A 206 6.74 -4.51 21.12
C PRO A 206 5.63 -4.23 22.14
N VAL A 207 5.71 -4.87 23.30
CA VAL A 207 4.76 -4.65 24.40
C VAL A 207 4.84 -3.18 24.80
N CYS A 208 3.87 -2.38 24.38
CA CYS A 208 3.77 -0.98 24.75
C CYS A 208 3.07 -0.92 26.11
N ASN A 209 3.80 -0.49 27.13
CA ASN A 209 3.31 -0.23 28.49
C ASN A 209 2.59 1.13 28.62
N ILE A 210 2.19 1.74 27.50
CA ILE A 210 1.45 2.99 27.47
C ILE A 210 -0.05 2.66 27.34
N TRP A 211 -0.72 2.65 28.49
CA TRP A 211 -2.17 2.71 28.70
C TRP A 211 -3.08 1.73 27.91
N SER A 212 -3.54 0.72 28.66
CA SER A 212 -4.66 -0.19 28.40
C SER A 212 -4.46 -1.26 27.32
N SER A 213 -4.87 -2.48 27.68
CA SER A 213 -4.71 -3.76 26.99
C SER A 213 -5.41 -3.88 25.61
N PHE A 214 -5.71 -2.77 24.93
CA PHE A 214 -6.60 -2.72 23.76
C PHE A 214 -6.02 -2.03 22.52
N SER A 215 -4.86 -1.36 22.60
CA SER A 215 -4.38 -0.51 21.49
C SER A 215 -3.90 -1.30 20.25
N CYS A 216 -3.41 -2.54 20.41
CA CYS A 216 -2.99 -3.39 19.29
C CYS A 216 -3.76 -4.71 19.28
N MET A 217 -4.85 -4.77 18.49
CA MET A 217 -5.45 -6.06 18.13
C MET A 217 -4.75 -6.62 16.90
N HIS A 218 -4.22 -7.83 17.03
CA HIS A 218 -3.56 -8.58 15.97
C HIS A 218 -4.56 -9.50 15.27
N VAL A 219 -4.71 -9.37 13.95
CA VAL A 219 -5.69 -10.14 13.18
C VAL A 219 -5.04 -10.88 12.01
N PRO A 220 -5.04 -12.23 11.99
CA PRO A 220 -4.70 -12.98 10.79
C PRO A 220 -5.79 -12.82 9.73
N ILE A 221 -5.41 -12.77 8.45
CA ILE A 221 -6.31 -12.56 7.28
C ILE A 221 -7.54 -13.48 7.30
N THR A 222 -7.40 -14.71 7.83
CA THR A 222 -8.48 -15.71 7.89
C THR A 222 -9.51 -15.46 8.98
N ALA A 223 -9.20 -14.63 9.99
CA ALA A 223 -10.12 -14.28 11.08
C ALA A 223 -10.85 -12.94 10.85
N TRP A 224 -10.57 -12.27 9.72
CA TRP A 224 -11.08 -10.94 9.38
C TRP A 224 -12.58 -10.72 9.68
N PRO A 225 -13.51 -11.61 9.25
CA PRO A 225 -14.93 -11.41 9.51
C PRO A 225 -15.27 -11.45 11.00
N LEU A 226 -14.61 -12.32 11.78
CA LEU A 226 -14.88 -12.54 13.20
C LEU A 226 -14.32 -11.43 14.08
N THR A 227 -13.14 -10.90 13.76
CA THR A 227 -12.57 -9.73 14.47
C THR A 227 -13.31 -8.44 14.17
N LEU A 228 -13.80 -8.28 12.94
CA LEU A 228 -14.64 -7.14 12.60
C LEU A 228 -16.02 -7.27 13.26
N GLN A 229 -16.58 -8.49 13.34
CA GLN A 229 -17.76 -8.80 14.15
C GLN A 229 -17.54 -8.46 15.63
N SER A 230 -16.39 -8.81 16.21
CA SER A 230 -16.05 -8.51 17.61
C SER A 230 -15.88 -7.01 17.86
N ALA A 231 -15.17 -6.30 16.97
CA ALA A 231 -15.02 -4.84 17.04
C ALA A 231 -16.38 -4.13 16.88
N VAL A 232 -17.26 -4.63 16.00
CA VAL A 232 -18.64 -4.15 15.86
C VAL A 232 -19.46 -4.46 17.12
N CYS A 233 -19.33 -5.63 17.74
CA CYS A 233 -19.97 -5.92 19.04
C CYS A 233 -19.46 -4.98 20.16
N GLN A 234 -18.21 -4.52 20.12
CA GLN A 234 -17.71 -3.49 21.06
C GLN A 234 -18.28 -2.09 20.81
N LEU A 235 -18.82 -1.83 19.61
CA LEU A 235 -19.54 -0.60 19.29
C LEU A 235 -21.02 -0.66 19.69
N GLN A 236 -21.56 -1.85 20.04
CA GLN A 236 -22.97 -2.02 20.45
C GLN A 236 -23.42 -1.19 21.65
N PRO A 237 -22.61 -0.95 22.70
CA PRO A 237 -23.02 -0.06 23.80
C PRO A 237 -23.32 1.38 23.35
N TRP A 238 -22.83 1.77 22.17
CA TRP A 238 -22.90 3.12 21.63
C TRP A 238 -23.92 3.25 20.49
N GLN A 239 -24.64 2.18 20.15
CA GLN A 239 -25.69 2.19 19.14
C GLN A 239 -26.97 1.53 19.70
N SER A 240 -28.02 2.32 19.88
CA SER A 240 -29.35 1.86 20.32
C SER A 240 -30.08 0.98 19.29
N THR A 241 -29.48 0.75 18.11
CA THR A 241 -30.22 0.35 16.90
C THR A 241 -29.49 -0.67 16.02
N ILE A 242 -28.49 -1.41 16.53
CA ILE A 242 -27.93 -2.54 15.76
C ILE A 242 -28.93 -3.69 15.81
N PRO A 243 -29.53 -4.13 14.68
CA PRO A 243 -30.40 -5.29 14.68
C PRO A 243 -29.60 -6.54 15.07
N LEU A 244 -30.07 -7.26 16.09
CA LEU A 244 -29.59 -8.56 16.53
C LEU A 244 -29.77 -9.58 15.39
N MET A 245 -28.80 -9.67 14.47
CA MET A 245 -28.77 -10.74 13.46
C MET A 245 -27.85 -11.90 13.83
N LEU A 246 -26.96 -11.74 14.82
CA LEU A 246 -26.16 -12.83 15.37
C LEU A 246 -26.06 -12.68 16.90
N PRO A 247 -26.33 -13.73 17.69
CA PRO A 247 -26.16 -13.67 19.13
C PRO A 247 -24.66 -13.52 19.44
N CYS A 248 -24.23 -12.35 19.90
CA CYS A 248 -22.94 -12.19 20.57
C CYS A 248 -23.08 -12.88 21.94
N SER A 249 -22.86 -14.21 22.00
CA SER A 249 -22.98 -14.98 23.24
C SER A 249 -21.68 -14.89 24.05
N PRO A 250 -21.72 -14.85 25.39
CA PRO A 250 -20.51 -14.87 26.22
C PRO A 250 -19.61 -16.10 25.99
N SER A 251 -20.16 -17.18 25.42
CA SER A 251 -19.44 -18.41 25.07
C SER A 251 -18.57 -18.28 23.81
N ASP A 252 -18.84 -17.33 22.91
CA ASP A 252 -18.01 -17.10 21.71
C ASP A 252 -16.67 -16.42 22.06
N PHE A 253 -16.55 -15.89 23.29
CA PHE A 253 -15.30 -15.35 23.82
C PHE A 253 -14.32 -16.44 24.33
N LEU A 254 -14.74 -17.71 24.42
CA LEU A 254 -13.99 -18.78 25.08
C LEU A 254 -13.91 -20.10 24.31
N ALA A 255 -13.97 -20.09 22.97
CA ALA A 255 -13.65 -21.28 22.17
C ALA A 255 -12.12 -21.36 21.89
N PRO A 256 -11.44 -22.46 22.25
CA PRO A 256 -9.98 -22.52 22.34
C PRO A 256 -9.35 -22.87 20.99
N LEU A 257 -8.88 -21.87 20.24
CA LEU A 257 -7.89 -22.08 19.20
C LEU A 257 -6.74 -21.09 19.43
N PHE A 258 -5.68 -21.61 20.06
CA PHE A 258 -4.42 -20.98 20.47
C PHE A 258 -4.45 -20.18 21.78
N PRO A 259 -3.55 -20.47 22.75
CA PRO A 259 -3.54 -19.82 24.05
C PRO A 259 -2.96 -18.41 23.91
N ILE A 260 -3.83 -17.42 23.69
CA ILE A 260 -3.48 -16.01 23.86
C ILE A 260 -3.47 -15.75 25.36
N TYR A 261 -2.28 -15.47 25.89
CA TYR A 261 -2.04 -15.26 27.32
C TYR A 261 -2.78 -14.00 27.80
N TRP A 262 -3.97 -14.20 28.37
CA TRP A 262 -4.63 -13.21 29.22
C TRP A 262 -4.15 -13.46 30.65
N LYS A 263 -3.15 -12.70 31.12
CA LYS A 263 -2.87 -12.60 32.56
C LYS A 263 -2.60 -11.15 32.96
N ARG A 264 -3.63 -10.62 33.65
CA ARG A 264 -3.69 -9.51 34.60
C ARG A 264 -3.12 -8.16 34.19
#